data_AF-A0A2I4G4L1-F1
#
_entry.id   AF-A0A2I4G4L1-F1
#
_cell.length_a   1.000
_cell.length_b   1.000
_cell.length_c   1.000
_cell.angle_alpha   90.00
_cell.angle_beta   90.00
_cell.angle_gamma   90.00
#
_symmetry.space_group_name_H-M   'P 1'
#
loop_
_entity.id
_entity.type
_entity.pdbx_description
1 polymer ?
#
loop_
_entity_poly.entity_id
_entity_poly.type
_entity_poly.pdbx_seq_one_letter_code
_entity_poly.pdbx_strand_id
1 'polypeptide(L)'
;LTKAWVVGDPFDPKVQQGPQVDKKQYEKVLSYIEHGKREGATLLTGGKPLGEKGYFIEPTIFSEVKVYMAKDEIFGPVMALAKFKTIFEEAIKKANNTRYGLAAGIVTKDLNVANTVSRSIRAGTIWINCYFAFDNDIPFGGYKMSGFGKDYGLEALHKYLQVKSVVTPLYNTPWL
;
A
#
# COMPACT_ATOMS: atom_id res chain seq x y z
N LEU A 1 10.49 -7.68 19.10
CA LEU A 1 9.72 -8.00 17.87
C LEU A 1 10.61 -7.92 16.62
N THR A 2 11.33 -6.82 16.37
CA THR A 2 12.27 -6.72 15.23
C THR A 2 13.61 -7.43 15.40
N LYS A 3 14.09 -7.66 16.63
CA LYS A 3 15.37 -8.33 16.90
C LYS A 3 15.48 -9.78 16.37
N ALA A 4 14.35 -10.43 16.08
CA ALA A 4 14.33 -11.77 15.49
C ALA A 4 14.25 -11.74 13.95
N TRP A 5 14.09 -10.55 13.35
CA TRP A 5 13.96 -10.38 11.90
C TRP A 5 15.33 -10.29 11.25
N VAL A 6 15.69 -11.28 10.44
CA VAL A 6 17.03 -11.39 9.87
C VAL A 6 17.14 -10.56 8.58
N VAL A 7 18.01 -9.56 8.60
CA VAL A 7 18.37 -8.74 7.43
C VAL A 7 19.76 -9.15 6.96
N GLY A 8 19.93 -9.41 5.67
CA GLY A 8 21.23 -9.89 5.16
C GLY A 8 21.22 -10.26 3.69
N ASP A 9 22.16 -11.11 3.30
CA ASP A 9 22.32 -11.57 1.92
C ASP A 9 21.03 -12.27 1.41
N PRO A 10 20.42 -11.80 0.31
CA PRO A 10 19.19 -12.41 -0.22
C PRO A 10 19.36 -13.86 -0.69
N PHE A 11 20.59 -14.36 -0.85
CA PHE A 11 20.85 -15.76 -1.17
C PHE A 11 20.88 -16.68 0.06
N ASP A 12 20.91 -16.13 1.28
CA ASP A 12 20.79 -16.94 2.51
C ASP A 12 19.30 -17.24 2.78
N PRO A 13 18.88 -18.52 2.82
CA PRO A 13 17.49 -18.90 3.06
C PRO A 13 16.94 -18.50 4.44
N LYS A 14 17.78 -18.09 5.39
CA LYS A 14 17.37 -17.58 6.71
C LYS A 14 17.04 -16.10 6.69
N VAL A 15 17.43 -15.36 5.65
CA VAL A 15 17.21 -13.92 5.53
C VAL A 15 15.77 -13.65 5.12
N GLN A 16 15.14 -12.68 5.79
CA GLN A 16 13.76 -12.26 5.55
C GLN A 16 13.67 -10.89 4.86
N GLN A 17 14.78 -10.14 4.83
CA GLN A 17 14.86 -8.84 4.18
C GLN A 17 16.24 -8.64 3.57
N GLY A 18 16.27 -8.38 2.25
CA GLY A 18 17.47 -8.06 1.49
C GLY A 18 17.84 -6.56 1.52
N PRO A 19 18.80 -6.14 0.67
CA PRO A 19 19.20 -4.75 0.56
C PRO A 19 18.15 -3.92 -0.19
N GLN A 20 18.25 -2.60 -0.08
CA GLN A 20 17.57 -1.69 -1.01
C GLN A 20 18.16 -1.85 -2.42
N VAL A 21 17.38 -1.49 -3.45
CA VAL A 21 17.73 -1.73 -4.86
C VAL A 21 19.04 -1.05 -5.29
N ASP A 22 19.28 0.17 -4.84
CA ASP A 22 20.49 0.95 -5.17
C ASP A 22 20.82 1.96 -4.06
N LYS A 23 21.96 2.65 -4.23
CA LYS A 23 22.44 3.69 -3.31
C LYS A 23 21.47 4.87 -3.20
N LYS A 24 20.83 5.27 -4.30
CA LYS A 24 19.92 6.43 -4.33
C LYS A 24 18.68 6.17 -3.48
N GLN A 25 18.09 4.99 -3.62
CA GLN A 25 16.93 4.58 -2.84
C GLN A 25 17.30 4.37 -1.37
N TYR A 26 18.46 3.78 -1.10
CA TYR A 26 19.00 3.64 0.25
C TYR A 26 19.16 5.00 0.97
N GLU A 27 19.82 5.97 0.33
CA GLU A 27 20.01 7.33 0.87
C GLU A 27 18.67 8.06 1.03
N LYS A 28 17.73 7.89 0.09
CA LYS A 28 16.37 8.44 0.19
C LYS A 28 15.66 7.91 1.44
N VAL A 29 15.65 6.60 1.67
CA VAL A 29 15.00 6.00 2.83
C VAL A 29 15.63 6.50 4.14
N LEU A 30 16.96 6.54 4.23
CA LEU A 30 17.66 7.09 5.39
C LEU A 30 17.31 8.57 5.64
N SER A 31 17.21 9.38 4.59
CA SER A 31 16.78 10.78 4.70
C SER A 31 15.37 10.92 5.29
N TYR A 32 14.43 10.06 4.90
CA TYR A 32 13.08 10.03 5.48
C TYR A 32 13.08 9.58 6.95
N ILE A 33 13.94 8.63 7.33
CA ILE A 33 14.12 8.22 8.72
C ILE A 33 14.62 9.40 9.57
N GLU A 34 15.65 10.12 9.09
CA GLU A 34 16.17 11.31 9.78
C GLU A 34 15.15 12.46 9.81
N HIS A 35 14.34 12.61 8.77
CA HIS A 35 13.24 13.56 8.77
C HIS A 35 12.19 13.20 9.85
N GLY A 36 11.77 11.93 9.94
CA GLY A 36 10.84 11.49 10.98
C GLY A 36 11.34 11.74 12.41
N LYS A 37 12.64 11.52 12.67
CA LYS A 37 13.29 11.87 13.94
C LYS A 37 13.20 13.37 14.23
N ARG A 38 13.49 14.22 13.24
CA ARG A 38 13.45 15.69 13.38
C ARG A 38 12.04 16.24 13.60
N GLU A 39 11.02 15.63 13.01
CA GLU A 39 9.62 16.06 13.17
C GLU A 39 8.97 15.61 14.49
N GLY A 40 9.71 14.87 15.32
CA GLY A 40 9.29 14.48 16.66
C GLY A 40 8.53 13.15 16.72
N ALA A 41 8.60 12.32 15.69
CA ALA A 41 8.12 10.94 15.78
C ALA A 41 9.01 10.12 16.71
N THR A 42 8.41 9.21 17.48
CA THR A 42 9.17 8.35 18.40
C THR A 42 9.69 7.12 17.65
N LEU A 43 11.01 6.96 17.57
CA LEU A 43 11.64 5.78 16.98
C LEU A 43 11.56 4.60 17.98
N LEU A 44 10.73 3.61 17.69
CA LEU A 44 10.58 2.41 18.54
C LEU A 44 11.67 1.37 18.28
N THR A 45 12.13 1.26 17.04
CA THR A 45 13.16 0.29 16.63
C THR A 45 13.72 0.63 15.24
N GLY A 46 14.91 0.12 14.93
CA GLY A 46 15.58 0.31 13.65
C GLY A 46 16.12 1.72 13.47
N GLY A 47 15.92 2.28 12.29
CA GLY A 47 16.25 3.66 11.97
C GLY A 47 17.73 3.91 11.68
N LYS A 48 18.46 2.86 11.31
CA LYS A 48 19.90 2.88 11.02
C LYS A 48 20.24 1.95 9.85
N PRO A 49 21.36 2.20 9.16
CA PRO A 49 21.92 1.24 8.23
C PRO A 49 22.50 0.02 8.96
N LEU A 50 22.61 -1.10 8.25
CA LEU A 50 23.15 -2.36 8.77
C LEU A 50 24.34 -2.85 7.93
N GLY A 51 25.44 -3.23 8.60
CA GLY A 51 26.64 -3.75 7.95
C GLY A 51 27.52 -2.67 7.28
N GLU A 52 28.70 -3.08 6.81
CA GLU A 52 29.68 -2.18 6.17
C GLU A 52 29.57 -2.16 4.64
N LYS A 53 28.95 -3.20 4.05
CA LYS A 53 28.79 -3.37 2.60
C LYS A 53 27.33 -3.70 2.27
N GLY A 54 26.89 -3.24 1.10
CA GLY A 54 25.51 -3.37 0.66
C GLY A 54 24.58 -2.27 1.21
N TYR A 55 23.34 -2.25 0.74
CA TYR A 55 22.39 -1.18 1.01
C TYR A 55 21.32 -1.64 2.01
N PHE A 56 21.73 -2.12 3.17
CA PHE A 56 20.81 -2.68 4.17
C PHE A 56 20.36 -1.62 5.19
N ILE A 57 19.06 -1.62 5.50
CA ILE A 57 18.44 -0.71 6.47
C ILE A 57 17.67 -1.56 7.48
N GLU A 58 17.83 -1.29 8.77
CA GLU A 58 17.07 -1.99 9.81
C GLU A 58 15.55 -1.75 9.65
N PRO A 59 14.69 -2.77 9.91
CA PRO A 59 13.25 -2.58 9.96
C PRO A 59 12.90 -1.52 10.99
N THR A 60 12.28 -0.43 10.53
CA THR A 60 12.10 0.79 11.29
C THR A 60 10.64 0.98 11.65
N ILE A 61 10.34 1.28 12.92
CA ILE A 61 8.98 1.60 13.35
C ILE A 61 9.00 2.95 14.07
N PHE A 62 8.19 3.88 13.58
CA PHE A 62 7.87 5.13 14.25
C PHE A 62 6.49 5.08 14.90
N SER A 63 6.35 5.60 16.11
CA SER A 63 5.07 5.86 16.76
C SER A 63 4.87 7.35 17.02
N GLU A 64 3.66 7.71 17.48
CA GLU A 64 3.27 9.11 17.72
C GLU A 64 3.43 9.98 16.45
N VAL A 65 3.26 9.33 15.28
CA VAL A 65 3.37 9.97 13.97
C VAL A 65 2.13 10.83 13.71
N LYS A 66 2.35 12.13 13.44
CA LYS A 66 1.25 13.02 13.04
C LYS A 66 0.92 12.77 11.57
N VAL A 67 -0.36 12.85 11.22
CA VAL A 67 -0.86 12.50 9.88
C VAL A 67 -0.19 13.30 8.76
N TYR A 68 0.26 14.53 9.02
CA TYR A 68 0.98 15.32 8.00
C TYR A 68 2.38 14.78 7.68
N MET A 69 3.03 14.06 8.61
CA MET A 69 4.36 13.47 8.40
C MET A 69 4.30 12.20 7.55
N ALA A 70 3.13 11.54 7.47
CA ALA A 70 2.92 10.27 6.77
C ALA A 70 2.33 10.44 5.36
N LYS A 71 2.68 11.55 4.68
CA LYS A 71 2.09 11.91 3.37
C LYS A 71 2.87 11.41 2.16
N ASP A 72 4.15 11.16 2.34
CA ASP A 72 5.05 10.76 1.27
C ASP A 72 5.33 9.26 1.30
N GLU A 73 5.55 8.69 0.11
CA GLU A 73 5.92 7.30 -0.05
C GLU A 73 7.43 7.11 0.15
N ILE A 74 7.80 6.53 1.30
CA ILE A 74 9.19 6.25 1.67
C ILE A 74 9.75 5.12 0.79
N PHE A 75 8.95 4.08 0.54
CA PHE A 75 9.30 2.91 -0.28
C PHE A 75 10.55 2.17 0.26
N GLY A 76 10.59 1.98 1.58
CA GLY A 76 11.61 1.22 2.31
C GLY A 76 11.01 0.57 3.56
N PRO A 77 11.80 -0.15 4.37
CA PRO A 77 11.31 -0.91 5.53
C PRO A 77 11.00 -0.01 6.73
N VAL A 78 10.10 0.96 6.56
CA VAL A 78 9.72 1.98 7.55
C VAL A 78 8.21 1.98 7.75
N MET A 79 7.76 1.71 8.98
CA MET A 79 6.36 1.66 9.36
C MET A 79 6.00 2.87 10.25
N ALA A 80 4.90 3.55 9.92
CA ALA A 80 4.28 4.57 10.77
C ALA A 80 3.12 3.95 11.56
N LEU A 81 3.22 3.98 12.88
CA LEU A 81 2.21 3.45 13.80
C LEU A 81 1.39 4.61 14.42
N ALA A 82 0.08 4.59 14.18
CA ALA A 82 -0.85 5.60 14.67
C ALA A 82 -2.04 4.97 15.41
N LYS A 83 -2.49 5.62 16.48
CA LYS A 83 -3.67 5.21 17.27
C LYS A 83 -4.94 5.87 16.72
N PHE A 84 -6.09 5.22 16.92
CA PHE A 84 -7.41 5.80 16.70
C PHE A 84 -8.40 5.30 17.75
N LYS A 85 -9.45 6.08 18.01
CA LYS A 85 -10.50 5.72 18.98
C LYS A 85 -11.83 5.33 18.32
N THR A 86 -12.20 5.98 17.23
CA THR A 86 -13.49 5.78 16.57
C THR A 86 -13.31 5.35 15.11
N ILE A 87 -14.24 4.54 14.61
CA ILE A 87 -14.17 4.04 13.23
C ILE A 87 -14.44 5.16 12.23
N PHE A 88 -15.55 5.89 12.39
CA PHE A 88 -15.99 6.91 11.44
C PHE A 88 -15.14 8.18 11.51
N GLU A 89 -15.10 8.84 12.67
CA GLU A 89 -14.47 10.15 12.81
C GLU A 89 -12.95 10.10 12.74
N GLU A 90 -12.34 8.98 13.14
CA GLU A 90 -10.89 8.84 13.17
C GLU A 90 -10.34 7.86 12.14
N ALA A 91 -10.68 6.57 12.20
CA ALA A 91 -10.01 5.55 11.38
C ALA A 91 -10.21 5.80 9.88
N ILE A 92 -11.46 5.92 9.42
CA ILE A 92 -11.80 6.17 8.01
C ILE A 92 -11.25 7.53 7.55
N LYS A 93 -11.38 8.57 8.38
CA LYS A 93 -10.88 9.92 8.06
C LYS A 93 -9.36 9.93 7.91
N LYS A 94 -8.63 9.30 8.84
CA LYS A 94 -7.16 9.15 8.79
C LYS A 94 -6.74 8.33 7.56
N ALA A 95 -7.38 7.19 7.31
CA ALA A 95 -7.09 6.33 6.16
C ALA A 95 -7.29 7.05 4.81
N ASN A 96 -8.31 7.91 4.72
CA ASN A 96 -8.59 8.68 3.51
C ASN A 96 -7.76 9.99 3.39
N ASN A 97 -7.10 10.44 4.46
CA ASN A 97 -6.30 11.67 4.50
C ASN A 97 -4.92 11.48 3.84
N THR A 98 -4.95 11.09 2.58
CA THR A 98 -3.78 10.90 1.72
C THR A 98 -4.19 11.22 0.27
N ARG A 99 -3.21 11.67 -0.52
CA ARG A 99 -3.38 11.87 -1.97
C ARG A 99 -3.44 10.54 -2.73
N TYR A 100 -3.02 9.46 -2.10
CA TYR A 100 -2.99 8.11 -2.66
C TYR A 100 -4.28 7.32 -2.35
N GLY A 101 -4.44 6.19 -3.03
CA GLY A 101 -5.58 5.29 -2.91
C GLY A 101 -5.34 3.96 -3.60
N LEU A 102 -4.17 3.34 -3.39
CA LEU A 102 -3.82 2.08 -4.06
C LEU A 102 -4.49 0.88 -3.37
N ALA A 103 -4.10 0.60 -2.12
CA ALA A 103 -4.64 -0.51 -1.32
C ALA A 103 -4.80 -0.13 0.16
N ALA A 104 -5.64 -0.86 0.88
CA ALA A 104 -5.76 -0.78 2.34
C ALA A 104 -6.05 -2.15 2.96
N GLY A 105 -5.67 -2.34 4.24
CA GLY A 105 -5.93 -3.54 5.01
C GLY A 105 -6.83 -3.26 6.21
N ILE A 106 -7.72 -4.19 6.54
CA ILE A 106 -8.64 -4.14 7.68
C ILE A 106 -8.46 -5.42 8.48
N VAL A 107 -8.24 -5.31 9.79
CA VAL A 107 -8.20 -6.47 10.69
C VAL A 107 -9.30 -6.31 11.72
N THR A 108 -10.34 -7.15 11.63
CA THR A 108 -11.50 -7.13 12.52
C THR A 108 -12.25 -8.46 12.48
N LYS A 109 -12.93 -8.80 13.58
CA LYS A 109 -13.87 -9.93 13.63
C LYS A 109 -15.34 -9.50 13.43
N ASP A 110 -15.60 -8.19 13.48
CA ASP A 110 -16.94 -7.62 13.33
C ASP A 110 -17.25 -7.38 11.86
N LEU A 111 -18.31 -8.03 11.36
CA LEU A 111 -18.75 -7.96 9.97
C LEU A 111 -19.30 -6.58 9.60
N ASN A 112 -19.99 -5.89 10.51
CA ASN A 112 -20.50 -4.55 10.26
C ASN A 112 -19.32 -3.58 10.10
N VAL A 113 -18.32 -3.69 10.97
CA VAL A 113 -17.08 -2.90 10.85
C VAL A 113 -16.37 -3.20 9.54
N ALA A 114 -16.20 -4.49 9.18
CA ALA A 114 -15.54 -4.89 7.95
C ALA A 114 -16.24 -4.29 6.71
N ASN A 115 -17.57 -4.42 6.62
CA ASN A 115 -18.36 -3.92 5.50
C ASN A 115 -18.40 -2.39 5.43
N THR A 116 -18.60 -1.72 6.58
CA THR A 116 -18.63 -0.26 6.63
C THR A 116 -17.28 0.34 6.25
N VAL A 117 -16.19 -0.16 6.84
CA VAL A 117 -14.85 0.42 6.62
C VAL A 117 -14.36 0.14 5.21
N SER A 118 -14.53 -1.08 4.69
CA SER A 118 -14.10 -1.43 3.32
C SER A 118 -14.78 -0.56 2.26
N ARG A 119 -16.07 -0.29 2.41
CA ARG A 119 -16.84 0.55 1.49
C ARG A 119 -16.56 2.06 1.65
N SER A 120 -15.97 2.48 2.77
CA SER A 120 -15.70 3.90 3.07
C SER A 120 -14.28 4.35 2.72
N ILE A 121 -13.31 3.43 2.72
CA ILE A 121 -11.93 3.73 2.32
C ILE A 121 -11.86 3.86 0.79
N ARG A 122 -11.30 4.98 0.32
CA ARG A 122 -11.14 5.29 -1.11
C ARG A 122 -9.82 4.73 -1.63
N ALA A 123 -9.76 3.41 -1.75
CA ALA A 123 -8.64 2.69 -2.34
C ALA A 123 -9.13 1.67 -3.37
N GLY A 124 -8.26 1.30 -4.30
CA GLY A 124 -8.56 0.35 -5.38
C GLY A 124 -8.75 -1.09 -4.92
N THR A 125 -8.05 -1.48 -3.85
CA THR A 125 -8.07 -2.83 -3.28
C THR A 125 -8.18 -2.76 -1.76
N ILE A 126 -9.09 -3.55 -1.19
CA ILE A 126 -9.25 -3.68 0.26
C ILE A 126 -9.06 -5.14 0.65
N TRP A 127 -8.13 -5.42 1.56
CA TRP A 127 -7.93 -6.75 2.14
C TRP A 127 -8.48 -6.80 3.57
N ILE A 128 -9.27 -7.83 3.88
CA ILE A 128 -9.90 -8.01 5.20
C ILE A 128 -9.31 -9.28 5.83
N ASN A 129 -8.63 -9.13 6.97
CA ASN A 129 -7.93 -10.19 7.70
C ASN A 129 -6.84 -10.93 6.90
N CYS A 130 -6.36 -10.32 5.81
CA CYS A 130 -5.23 -10.76 5.01
C CYS A 130 -4.50 -9.54 4.43
N TYR A 131 -3.37 -9.76 3.75
CA TYR A 131 -2.65 -8.71 3.02
C TYR A 131 -1.91 -9.33 1.83
N PHE A 132 -1.76 -8.58 0.73
CA PHE A 132 -1.18 -9.05 -0.53
C PHE A 132 -1.86 -10.30 -1.12
N ALA A 133 -3.16 -10.48 -0.88
CA ALA A 133 -3.97 -11.49 -1.53
C ALA A 133 -4.31 -11.03 -2.97
N PHE A 134 -3.30 -11.07 -3.84
CA PHE A 134 -3.46 -10.91 -5.28
C PHE A 134 -3.93 -12.21 -5.91
N ASP A 135 -4.69 -12.09 -6.99
CA ASP A 135 -5.08 -13.22 -7.83
C ASP A 135 -5.18 -12.72 -9.28
N ASN A 136 -4.99 -13.62 -10.25
CA ASN A 136 -5.11 -13.28 -11.66
C ASN A 136 -6.53 -12.85 -12.05
N ASP A 137 -7.54 -13.29 -11.31
CA ASP A 137 -8.95 -12.94 -11.52
C ASP A 137 -9.40 -11.69 -10.74
N ILE A 138 -8.56 -11.18 -9.82
CA ILE A 138 -8.89 -10.01 -9.00
C ILE A 138 -8.23 -8.76 -9.60
N PRO A 139 -9.00 -7.79 -10.14
CA PRO A 139 -8.43 -6.59 -10.74
C PRO A 139 -7.77 -5.68 -9.69
N PHE A 140 -6.56 -5.24 -9.99
CA PHE A 140 -5.75 -4.34 -9.17
C PHE A 140 -5.53 -3.00 -9.88
N GLY A 141 -5.72 -1.90 -9.17
CA GLY A 141 -5.45 -0.57 -9.72
C GLY A 141 -6.03 0.52 -8.84
N GLY A 142 -5.31 1.64 -8.73
CA GLY A 142 -5.53 2.64 -7.70
C GLY A 142 -6.67 3.64 -7.94
N TYR A 143 -6.86 4.46 -6.93
CA TYR A 143 -7.71 5.66 -6.92
C TYR A 143 -6.81 6.90 -6.72
N LYS A 144 -7.36 8.09 -6.99
CA LYS A 144 -6.69 9.38 -6.75
C LYS A 144 -5.33 9.46 -7.47
N MET A 145 -4.25 9.89 -6.79
CA MET A 145 -2.91 9.95 -7.36
C MET A 145 -2.21 8.59 -7.44
N SER A 146 -2.86 7.49 -7.05
CA SER A 146 -2.33 6.13 -7.29
C SER A 146 -2.63 5.60 -8.70
N GLY A 147 -3.17 6.44 -9.58
CA GLY A 147 -3.41 6.12 -10.99
C GLY A 147 -4.86 5.74 -11.31
N PHE A 148 -5.05 5.22 -12.52
CA PHE A 148 -6.32 4.77 -13.08
C PHE A 148 -6.12 3.54 -13.97
N GLY A 149 -7.21 2.85 -14.32
CA GLY A 149 -7.15 1.56 -15.02
C GLY A 149 -6.93 0.39 -14.06
N LYS A 150 -6.93 -0.83 -14.62
CA LYS A 150 -6.73 -2.08 -13.86
C LYS A 150 -5.68 -2.96 -14.54
N ASP A 151 -4.87 -3.61 -13.73
CA ASP A 151 -4.06 -4.78 -14.03
C ASP A 151 -4.75 -6.02 -13.43
N TYR A 152 -4.51 -7.22 -13.96
CA TYR A 152 -5.25 -8.45 -13.63
C TYR A 152 -6.76 -8.37 -13.90
N GLY A 153 -7.44 -9.50 -13.71
CA GLY A 153 -8.85 -9.67 -14.02
C GLY A 153 -9.15 -9.55 -15.52
N LEU A 154 -10.42 -9.70 -15.88
CA LEU A 154 -10.90 -9.40 -17.24
C LEU A 154 -10.82 -7.89 -17.52
N GLU A 155 -10.86 -7.06 -16.47
CA GLU A 155 -10.73 -5.61 -16.55
C GLU A 155 -9.42 -5.17 -17.22
N ALA A 156 -8.32 -5.89 -16.98
CA ALA A 156 -7.05 -5.59 -17.62
C ALA A 156 -7.06 -5.83 -19.13
N LEU A 157 -7.93 -6.70 -19.67
CA LEU A 157 -8.02 -6.92 -21.11
C LEU A 157 -8.62 -5.69 -21.81
N HIS A 158 -9.58 -5.01 -21.18
CA HIS A 158 -10.30 -3.90 -21.80
C HIS A 158 -9.39 -2.72 -22.19
N LYS A 159 -8.30 -2.46 -21.46
CA LYS A 159 -7.35 -1.39 -21.83
C LYS A 159 -6.48 -1.72 -23.05
N TYR A 160 -6.48 -2.96 -23.52
CA TYR A 160 -5.75 -3.40 -24.72
C TYR A 160 -6.68 -3.68 -25.91
N LEU A 161 -8.00 -3.52 -25.74
CA LEU A 161 -8.99 -3.71 -26.77
C LEU A 161 -9.55 -2.37 -27.25
N GLN A 162 -9.90 -2.28 -28.52
CA GLN A 162 -10.72 -1.18 -29.05
C GLN A 162 -12.14 -1.69 -29.33
N VAL A 163 -13.12 -1.11 -28.64
CA VAL A 163 -14.53 -1.43 -28.87
C VAL A 163 -15.03 -0.63 -30.08
N LYS A 164 -15.55 -1.33 -31.09
CA LYS A 164 -16.16 -0.73 -32.29
C LYS A 164 -17.60 -1.19 -32.43
N SER A 165 -18.53 -0.25 -32.39
CA SER A 165 -19.95 -0.51 -32.66
C SER A 165 -20.24 -0.39 -34.16
N VAL A 166 -21.01 -1.34 -34.70
CA VAL A 166 -21.48 -1.32 -36.09
C VAL A 166 -22.99 -1.50 -36.07
N VAL A 167 -23.71 -0.62 -36.77
CA VAL A 167 -25.17 -0.60 -36.80
C VAL A 167 -25.63 -0.56 -38.25
N THR A 168 -26.64 -1.38 -38.58
CA THR A 168 -27.32 -1.39 -39.87
C THR A 168 -28.83 -1.51 -39.64
N PRO A 169 -29.68 -0.81 -40.40
CA PRO A 169 -31.12 -0.95 -40.27
C PRO A 169 -31.59 -2.36 -40.66
N LEU A 170 -32.62 -2.85 -39.98
CA LEU A 170 -33.37 -4.04 -40.38
C LEU A 170 -34.72 -3.59 -40.94
N TYR A 171 -35.10 -4.12 -42.11
CA TYR A 171 -36.38 -3.86 -42.75
C TYR A 171 -37.22 -5.14 -42.74
N ASN A 172 -38.54 -5.00 -42.52
CA ASN A 172 -39.50 -6.13 -42.47
C ASN A 172 -39.19 -7.18 -41.38
N THR A 173 -38.56 -6.78 -40.27
CA THR A 173 -38.35 -7.70 -39.15
C THR A 173 -39.66 -7.97 -38.41
N PRO A 174 -40.03 -9.23 -38.11
CA PRO A 174 -41.26 -9.55 -37.40
C PRO A 174 -41.20 -9.24 -35.89
N TRP A 175 -40.02 -8.92 -35.35
CA TRP A 175 -39.78 -8.53 -33.95
C TRP A 175 -38.45 -7.78 -33.82
N LEU A 176 -38.15 -7.24 -32.63
CA LEU A 176 -36.86 -6.62 -32.24
C LEU A 176 -36.30 -7.31 -30.99
#